data_AF-A0A382WZ81-F1
#
_entry.id   AF-A0A382WZ81-F1
#
_cell.length_a   1.000
_cell.length_b   1.000
_cell.length_c   1.000
_cell.angle_alpha   90.00
_cell.angle_beta   90.00
_cell.angle_gamma   90.00
#
_symmetry.space_group_name_H-M   'P 1'
#
loop_
_entity.id
_entity.type
_entity.pdbx_description
1 polymer ?
#
loop_
_entity_poly.entity_id
_entity_poly.type
_entity_poly.pdbx_seq_one_letter_code
_entity_poly.pdbx_strand_id
1 'polypeptide(L)' 'MQDKPLEGIKILELSSIVTASLATMILCDQGSEVIKV' A
#
# COMPACT_ATOMS: atom_id res chain seq x y z
N MET A 1 12.52 -11.52 13.90
CA MET A 1 11.39 -10.85 13.23
C MET A 1 11.56 -11.11 11.76
N GLN A 2 10.52 -11.57 11.07
CA GLN A 2 10.58 -11.81 9.64
C GLN A 2 10.08 -10.53 8.97
N ASP A 3 10.93 -9.90 8.16
CA ASP A 3 10.60 -8.65 7.46
C ASP A 3 9.38 -8.87 6.56
N LYS A 4 8.47 -7.90 6.53
CA LYS A 4 7.28 -8.02 5.68
C LYS A 4 7.69 -7.93 4.20
N PRO A 5 7.01 -8.63 3.27
CA PRO A 5 7.45 -8.71 1.87
C PRO A 5 7.60 -7.37 1.14
N LEU A 6 6.86 -6.33 1.55
CA LEU A 6 6.90 -4.99 0.95
C LEU A 6 7.50 -3.93 1.87
N GLU A 7 8.26 -4.35 2.89
CA GLU A 7 8.93 -3.43 3.79
C GLU A 7 9.89 -2.49 3.04
N GLY A 8 9.78 -1.19 3.30
CA GLY A 8 10.55 -0.14 2.62
C GLY A 8 9.99 0.33 1.27
N ILE A 9 8.92 -0.27 0.76
CA ILE A 9 8.25 0.19 -0.47
C ILE A 9 7.29 1.34 -0.16
N LYS A 10 7.43 2.47 -0.86
CA LYS A 10 6.48 3.60 -0.83
C LYS A 10 5.60 3.60 -2.07
N ILE A 11 4.30 3.76 -1.89
CA ILE A 11 3.29 3.77 -2.96
C ILE A 11 2.50 5.07 -2.91
N LEU A 12 2.37 5.74 -4.06
CA LEU A 12 1.52 6.91 -4.23
C LEU A 12 0.22 6.50 -4.94
N GLU A 13 -0.90 6.52 -4.22
CA GLU A 13 -2.23 6.23 -4.77
C GLU A 13 -2.89 7.51 -5.29
N LEU A 14 -2.97 7.64 -6.62
CA LEU A 14 -3.57 8.80 -7.31
C LEU A 14 -5.03 8.56 -7.74
N SER A 15 -5.63 7.47 -7.28
CA SER A 15 -6.97 7.05 -7.69
C SER A 15 -8.04 7.58 -6.73
N SER A 16 -9.15 8.03 -7.30
CA SER A 16 -10.34 8.44 -6.55
C SER A 16 -11.40 7.34 -6.40
N ILE A 17 -11.17 6.14 -6.96
CA ILE A 17 -12.12 5.03 -6.91
C ILE A 17 -11.75 4.00 -5.83
N VAL A 18 -12.78 3.43 -5.20
CA VAL A 18 -12.65 2.51 -4.05
C VAL A 18 -11.82 1.26 -4.35
N THR A 19 -11.86 0.77 -5.58
CA THR A 19 -11.13 -0.43 -6.00
C THR A 19 -9.61 -0.26 -5.88
N ALA A 20 -9.09 0.93 -6.16
CA ALA A 20 -7.67 1.21 -5.99
C ALA A 20 -7.28 1.24 -4.51
N SER A 21 -8.10 1.88 -3.67
CA SER A 21 -7.87 1.93 -2.22
C SER A 21 -7.94 0.53 -1.59
N LEU A 22 -8.83 -0.33 -2.08
CA LEU A 22 -8.86 -1.73 -1.66
C LEU A 22 -7.56 -2.46 -2.02
N ALA A 23 -7.05 -2.27 -3.23
CA ALA A 23 -5.80 -2.89 -3.66
C ALA A 23 -4.61 -2.39 -2.84
N THR A 24 -4.50 -1.08 -2.59
CA THR A 24 -3.38 -0.50 -1.85
C THR A 24 -3.43 -0.84 -0.36
N MET A 25 -4.61 -1.01 0.24
CA MET A 25 -4.74 -1.51 1.62
C MET A 25 -4.10 -2.91 1.78
N ILE A 26 -4.32 -3.82 0.83
CA ILE A 26 -3.71 -5.16 0.86
C ILE A 26 -2.17 -5.05 0.76
N LEU A 27 -1.65 -4.14 -0.05
CA LEU A 27 -0.20 -3.89 -0.14
C LEU A 27 0.35 -3.33 1.18
N CYS A 28 -0.41 -2.45 1.84
CA CYS A 28 -0.03 -1.84 3.12
C CYS A 28 0.07 -2.91 4.23
N ASP A 29 -0.84 -3.90 4.24
CA ASP A 29 -0.77 -5.05 5.16
C ASP A 29 0.53 -5.83 5.00
N GLN A 30 1.02 -5.93 3.76
CA GLN A 30 2.31 -6.55 3.42
C GLN A 30 3.53 -5.66 3.71
N GLY A 31 3.36 -4.51 4.37
CA GLY A 31 4.45 -3.68 4.89
C GLY A 31 4.81 -2.45 4.06
N SER A 32 4.05 -2.15 3.00
CA SER A 32 4.29 -0.92 2.25
C SER A 32 3.74 0.32 2.95
N GLU A 33 4.32 1.48 2.64
CA GLU A 33 3.82 2.80 3.04
C GLU A 33 3.01 3.38 1.88
N VAL A 34 1.69 3.52 2.06
CA VAL A 34 0.78 4.05 1.04
C VAL A 34 0.42 5.51 1.37
N ILE A 35 0.63 6.40 0.41
CA ILE A 35 0.19 7.81 0.46
C ILE A 35 -0.93 7.97 -0.56
N LYS A 36 -2.15 8.25 -0.09
CA LYS A 36 -3.29 8.55 -0.95
C LYS A 36 -3.40 10.07 -1.18
N VAL A 37 -3.54 10.48 -2.43
CA VAL A 37 -3.74 11.88 -2.87
C VAL A 37 -5.18 12.13 -3.25
#